data_AF-A0A3D4S8Q7-F1
#
_entry.id   AF-A0A3D4S8Q7-F1
#
_cell.length_a   1.000
_cell.length_b   1.000
_cell.length_c   1.000
_cell.angle_alpha   90.00
_cell.angle_beta   90.00
_cell.angle_gamma   90.00
#
_symmetry.space_group_name_H-M   'P 1'
#
loop_
_entity.id
_entity.type
_entity.pdbx_description
1 polymer ?
#
loop_
_entity_poly.entity_id
_entity_poly.type
_entity_poly.pdbx_seq_one_letter_code
_entity_poly.pdbx_strand_id
1 'polypeptide(L)'
;MADRIRRCRDRQEMEHVVDDYVTLGYKITSRGEDSVTLRQIKPHDKHLFVFLVFGWWTCGLANLIYAAIPRYGEEVFVKVDNADGN
;
A
#
# COMPACT_ATOMS: atom_id res chain seq x y z
N MET A 1 26.46 -11.23 4.01
CA MET A 1 27.64 -10.41 4.38
C MET A 1 27.15 -9.24 5.20
N ALA A 2 27.79 -8.94 6.33
CA ALA A 2 27.43 -7.81 7.18
C ALA A 2 27.92 -6.50 6.54
N ASP A 3 27.00 -5.57 6.27
CA ASP A 3 27.25 -4.33 5.53
C ASP A 3 28.08 -3.30 6.33
N ARG A 4 28.09 -3.41 7.67
CA ARG A 4 28.87 -2.55 8.56
C ARG A 4 29.24 -3.29 9.85
N ILE A 5 30.53 -3.34 10.18
CA ILE A 5 31.05 -3.95 11.41
C ILE A 5 31.49 -2.83 12.35
N ARG A 6 30.82 -2.69 13.50
CA ARG A 6 31.26 -1.80 14.59
C ARG A 6 31.99 -2.65 15.64
N ARG A 7 33.26 -2.35 15.89
CA ARG A 7 34.04 -2.99 16.96
C ARG A 7 33.81 -2.22 18.25
N CYS A 8 33.37 -2.89 19.30
CA CYS A 8 33.25 -2.32 20.64
C CYS A 8 34.45 -2.78 21.47
N ARG A 9 34.90 -1.95 22.41
CA ARG A 9 36.10 -2.23 23.22
C ARG A 9 35.81 -3.06 24.47
N ASP A 10 34.58 -2.99 24.95
CA ASP A 10 34.12 -3.60 26.19
C ASP A 10 32.71 -4.19 26.02
N ARG A 11 32.38 -5.20 26.84
CA ARG A 11 31.08 -5.87 26.82
C ARG A 11 29.93 -4.91 27.19
N GLN A 12 30.16 -3.98 28.10
CA GLN A 12 29.17 -2.99 28.50
C GLN A 12 28.87 -2.02 27.36
N GLU A 13 29.90 -1.61 26.61
CA GLU A 13 29.75 -0.76 25.41
C GLU A 13 28.94 -1.48 24.33
N MET A 14 29.14 -2.79 24.16
CA MET A 14 28.36 -3.60 23.22
C MET A 14 26.87 -3.63 23.58
N GLU A 15 26.52 -3.77 24.86
CA GLU A 15 25.11 -3.81 25.28
C GLU A 15 24.40 -2.47 25.05
N HIS A 16 25.05 -1.36 25.36
CA HIS A 16 24.50 -0.03 25.06
C HIS A 16 24.28 0.19 23.56
N VAL A 17 25.24 -0.20 22.74
CA VAL A 17 25.14 -0.06 21.27
C VAL A 17 24.02 -0.94 20.70
N VAL A 18 23.84 -2.14 21.24
CA VAL A 18 22.74 -3.03 20.84
C VAL A 18 21.38 -2.41 21.19
N ASP A 19 21.24 -1.83 22.37
CA ASP A 19 20.01 -1.17 22.81
C ASP A 19 19.65 0.02 21.91
N ASP A 20 20.63 0.86 21.56
CA ASP A 20 20.46 1.95 20.59
C ASP A 20 19.96 1.42 19.24
N TYR A 21 20.56 0.35 18.72
CA TYR A 21 20.14 -0.22 17.45
C TYR A 21 18.75 -0.86 17.52
N VAL A 22 18.39 -1.49 18.63
CA VAL A 22 17.03 -2.00 18.85
C VAL A 22 16.02 -0.86 18.88
N THR A 23 16.34 0.25 19.55
CA THR A 23 15.54 1.48 19.57
C THR A 23 15.37 2.08 18.17
N LEU A 24 16.41 2.02 17.34
CA LEU A 24 16.36 2.43 15.93
C LEU A 24 15.58 1.45 15.02
N GLY A 25 14.99 0.38 15.57
CA GLY A 25 14.17 -0.59 14.83
C GLY A 25 14.96 -1.73 14.18
N TYR A 26 16.21 -1.98 14.60
CA TYR A 26 16.96 -3.15 14.18
C TYR A 26 16.57 -4.35 15.06
N LYS A 27 16.44 -5.54 14.46
CA LYS A 27 16.28 -6.79 15.23
C LYS A 27 17.60 -7.54 15.36
N ILE A 28 17.82 -8.07 16.55
CA ILE A 28 18.92 -9.00 16.84
C ILE A 28 18.67 -10.29 16.06
N THR A 29 19.62 -10.68 15.21
CA THR A 29 19.56 -11.89 14.38
C THR A 29 20.42 -13.01 14.95
N SER A 30 21.53 -12.68 15.61
CA SER A 30 22.40 -13.64 16.32
C SER A 30 23.12 -12.94 17.48
N ARG A 31 23.23 -13.62 18.63
CA ARG A 31 23.90 -13.13 19.85
C ARG A 31 24.88 -14.19 20.33
N GLY A 32 26.17 -13.94 20.18
CA GLY A 32 27.25 -14.69 20.81
C GLY A 32 27.80 -13.95 22.04
N GLU A 33 28.77 -14.55 22.74
CA GLU A 33 29.43 -13.92 23.90
C GLU A 33 30.20 -12.65 23.54
N ASP A 34 30.82 -12.60 22.36
CA ASP A 34 31.69 -11.50 21.92
C ASP A 34 31.17 -10.76 20.67
N SER A 35 30.06 -11.23 20.08
CA SER A 35 29.52 -10.62 18.85
C SER A 35 28.00 -10.64 18.78
N VAL A 36 27.41 -9.54 18.31
CA VAL A 36 25.96 -9.42 18.08
C VAL A 36 25.72 -8.97 16.65
N THR A 37 24.89 -9.73 15.93
CA THR A 37 24.46 -9.40 14.57
C THR A 37 23.07 -8.78 14.60
N LEU A 38 22.94 -7.56 14.09
CA LEU A 38 21.70 -6.79 14.02
C LEU A 38 21.28 -6.61 12.56
N ARG A 39 19.99 -6.75 12.27
CA ARG A 39 19.42 -6.56 10.93
C ARG A 39 18.33 -5.50 10.98
N GLN A 40 18.42 -4.51 10.09
CA GLN A 40 17.40 -3.47 9.97
C GLN A 40 16.11 -4.07 9.41
N ILE A 41 14.98 -3.85 10.09
CA ILE A 41 13.66 -4.17 9.54
C ILE A 41 13.11 -2.89 8.95
N LYS A 42 13.16 -2.76 7.64
CA LYS A 42 12.42 -1.70 6.94
C LYS A 42 10.97 -2.15 6.77
N PRO A 43 9.97 -1.45 7.35
CA PRO A 43 8.58 -1.73 7.04
C PRO A 43 8.33 -1.33 5.58
N HIS A 44 7.95 -2.31 4.76
CA HIS A 44 7.68 -2.13 3.33
C HIS A 44 6.19 -1.82 3.08
N ASP A 45 5.56 -1.01 3.94
CA ASP A 45 4.13 -0.66 3.88
C ASP A 45 3.84 0.53 2.96
N LYS A 46 4.42 0.53 1.75
CA LYS A 46 4.13 1.57 0.74
C LYS A 46 3.25 1.06 -0.40
N HIS A 47 3.20 -0.24 -0.62
CA HIS A 47 2.43 -0.80 -1.75
C HIS A 47 0.93 -0.90 -1.43
N LEU A 48 0.56 -1.19 -0.19
CA LEU A 48 -0.84 -1.32 0.22
C LEU A 48 -1.60 0.02 0.08
N PHE A 49 -0.96 1.12 0.48
CA PHE A 49 -1.54 2.46 0.37
C PHE A 49 -1.76 2.87 -1.09
N VAL A 50 -0.78 2.62 -1.96
CA VAL A 50 -0.90 2.91 -3.40
C VAL A 50 -2.03 2.09 -4.03
N PHE A 51 -2.17 0.81 -3.66
CA PHE A 51 -3.24 -0.03 -4.20
C PHE A 51 -4.63 0.42 -3.75
N LEU A 52 -4.78 0.85 -2.49
CA LEU A 52 -6.05 1.37 -1.97
C LEU A 52 -6.47 2.68 -2.65
N VAL A 53 -5.53 3.60 -2.83
CA VAL A 53 -5.80 4.89 -3.50
C VAL A 53 -6.11 4.66 -4.97
N PHE A 54 -5.24 3.98 -5.72
CA PHE A 54 -5.47 3.78 -7.16
C PHE A 54 -6.67 2.88 -7.46
N GLY A 55 -6.91 1.83 -6.67
CA GLY A 55 -8.04 0.92 -6.88
C GLY A 55 -9.41 1.59 -6.65
N TRP A 56 -9.55 2.39 -5.58
CA TRP A 56 -10.79 3.10 -5.33
C TRP A 56 -11.02 4.21 -6.36
N TRP A 57 -9.97 4.95 -6.73
CA TRP A 57 -10.07 6.00 -7.74
C TRP A 57 -10.44 5.45 -9.11
N THR A 58 -9.89 4.32 -9.57
CA THR A 58 -10.25 3.75 -10.87
C THR A 58 -11.69 3.25 -10.92
N CYS A 59 -12.17 2.58 -9.87
CA CYS A 59 -13.58 2.16 -9.78
C CYS A 59 -14.53 3.37 -9.68
N GLY A 60 -14.19 4.38 -8.88
CA GLY A 60 -14.98 5.61 -8.74
C GLY A 60 -15.05 6.41 -10.04
N LEU A 61 -13.92 6.54 -10.76
CA LEU A 61 -13.86 7.25 -12.04
C LEU A 61 -14.61 6.50 -13.14
N ALA A 62 -14.49 5.17 -13.18
CA ALA A 62 -15.24 4.34 -14.13
C ALA A 62 -16.76 4.47 -13.89
N ASN A 63 -17.20 4.50 -12.63
CA ASN A 63 -18.61 4.71 -12.30
C ASN A 63 -19.09 6.14 -12.64
N LEU A 64 -18.25 7.15 -12.43
CA LEU A 64 -18.53 8.53 -12.83
C LEU A 64 -18.70 8.65 -14.35
N ILE A 65 -17.77 8.07 -15.13
CA ILE A 65 -17.85 8.02 -16.60
C ILE A 65 -19.11 7.27 -17.02
N TYR A 66 -19.41 6.13 -16.40
CA TYR A 66 -20.63 5.37 -16.68
C TYR A 66 -21.90 6.17 -16.44
N ALA A 67 -21.96 6.94 -15.35
CA ALA A 67 -23.10 7.81 -15.04
C ALA A 67 -23.18 9.04 -15.96
N ALA A 68 -22.05 9.52 -16.46
CA ALA A 68 -21.97 10.64 -17.40
C ALA A 68 -22.33 10.25 -18.84
N ILE A 69 -22.33 8.96 -19.19
CA ILE A 69 -22.81 8.49 -20.48
C ILE A 69 -24.35 8.59 -20.50
N PRO A 70 -24.94 9.45 -21.35
CA PRO A 70 -26.38 9.51 -21.50
C PRO A 70 -26.85 8.16 -22.03
N ARG A 71 -27.70 7.48 -21.26
CA ARG A 71 -28.46 6.34 -21.78
C ARG A 71 -29.52 6.88 -22.73
N TYR A 72 -29.22 6.86 -24.02
CA TYR A 72 -30.23 7.01 -25.05
C TYR A 72 -31.12 5.76 -25.00
N GLY A 73 -32.15 5.82 -24.16
CA GLY A 73 -33.25 4.87 -24.19
C GLY A 73 -34.00 5.04 -25.49
N GLU A 74 -34.43 3.93 -26.08
CA GLU A 74 -35.18 3.89 -27.33
C GLU A 74 -36.41 4.82 -27.24
N GLU A 75 -36.42 5.87 -28.07
CA GLU A 75 -37.56 6.78 -28.18
C GLU A 75 -38.63 6.11 -29.06
N VAL A 76 -39.52 5.33 -28.44
CA VAL A 76 -40.65 4.71 -29.13
C VAL A 76 -41.77 5.74 -29.26
N PHE A 77 -41.93 6.29 -30.47
CA PHE A 77 -43.05 7.17 -30.78
C PHE A 77 -44.30 6.35 -31.09
N VAL A 78 -45.22 6.26 -30.12
CA VAL A 78 -46.53 5.62 -30.33
C VAL A 78 -47.52 6.67 -30.81
N LYS A 79 -47.91 6.60 -32.08
CA LYS A 79 -48.97 7.43 -32.67
C LYS A 79 -50.22 6.58 -32.84
N VAL A 80 -51.35 7.10 -32.35
CA VAL A 80 -52.67 6.54 -32.64
C VAL A 80 -53.06 6.98 -34.03
N ASP A 81 -53.22 6.04 -34.96
CA ASP A 81 -53.95 6.31 -36.20
C ASP A 81 -55.42 6.41 -35.84
N ASN A 82 -56.02 7.57 -36.13
CA ASN A 82 -57.47 7.68 -36.24
C ASN A 82 -57.87 6.86 -37.48
N ALA A 83 -58.04 5.55 -37.29
CA ALA A 83 -59.11 4.88 -38.02
C ALA A 83 -60.38 5.61 -37.56
N ASP A 84 -60.94 6.43 -38.45
CA ASP A 84 -62.37 6.72 -38.61
C ASP A 84 -62.54 8.10 -39.26
N GLY A 85 -62.89 8.12 -40.55
CA GLY A 85 -63.14 9.37 -41.26
C GLY A 85 -63.56 9.27 -42.73
N ASN A 86 -64.45 8.32 -43.05
CA ASN A 86 -65.32 8.26 -44.26
C ASN A 86 -64.65 8.16 -45.64
#